data_AF-A0A953KWK2-F1
#
_entry.id   AF-A0A953KWK2-F1
#
_cell.length_a   1.000
_cell.length_b   1.000
_cell.length_c   1.000
_cell.angle_alpha   90.00
_cell.angle_beta   90.00
_cell.angle_gamma   90.00
#
_symmetry.space_group_name_H-M   'P 1'
#
loop_
_entity.id
_entity.type
_entity.pdbx_description
1 polymer ?
#
loop_
_entity_poly.entity_id
_entity_poly.type
_entity_poly.pdbx_seq_one_letter_code
_entity_poly.pdbx_strand_id
1 'polypeptide(L)'
;MNKPTTAIFPTLRGRFLSVVFACIAAVIVSGCGEKEKYSIAKIDFPKLGDAEVEIGATKRLRDQSQQVATFAKGSPSLALAYVEWLGKNGWKQASGTQDVNAMNYVFIKDRTQVTIMFAAGRGVQLLVSRPAAEVDGQK
;
A
#
# COMPACT_ATOMS: atom_id res chain seq x y z
N MET A 1 1.38 10.92 82.53
CA MET A 1 0.91 12.30 82.32
C MET A 1 1.33 12.76 80.93
N ASN A 2 0.38 13.39 80.22
CA ASN A 2 0.49 14.23 79.03
C ASN A 2 0.98 13.62 77.70
N LYS A 3 0.05 13.50 76.75
CA LYS A 3 0.32 13.74 75.32
C LYS A 3 0.60 15.25 75.12
N PRO A 4 1.37 15.62 74.09
CA PRO A 4 0.70 16.24 72.95
C PRO A 4 1.21 15.81 71.57
N THR A 5 0.25 15.89 70.65
CA THR A 5 0.24 15.82 69.19
C THR A 5 1.33 16.62 68.47
N THR A 6 1.93 16.07 67.39
CA THR A 6 2.21 16.85 66.15
C THR A 6 2.29 15.91 64.94
N ALA A 7 1.53 16.22 63.90
CA ALA A 7 1.48 15.54 62.61
C ALA A 7 2.51 16.12 61.63
N ILE A 8 3.11 15.31 60.75
CA ILE A 8 3.61 15.74 59.43
C ILE A 8 3.41 14.59 58.41
N PHE A 9 2.68 14.90 57.34
CA PHE A 9 2.35 14.06 56.19
C PHE A 9 3.53 13.93 55.18
N PRO A 10 3.45 13.02 54.18
CA PRO A 10 4.59 12.35 53.54
C PRO A 10 5.17 13.11 52.34
N THR A 11 6.50 13.06 52.16
CA THR A 11 7.15 13.49 50.91
C THR A 11 7.04 12.41 49.83
N LEU A 12 5.86 12.32 49.22
CA LEU A 12 5.60 11.72 47.91
C LEU A 12 6.33 12.54 46.82
N ARG A 13 7.64 12.33 46.62
CA ARG A 13 8.38 12.99 45.51
C ARG A 13 9.33 12.07 44.73
N GLY A 14 9.25 10.76 44.92
CA GLY A 14 10.21 9.80 44.36
C GLY A 14 9.70 8.80 43.32
N ARG A 15 8.46 8.92 42.82
CA ARG A 15 7.86 7.91 41.89
C ARG A 15 7.25 8.46 40.60
N PHE A 16 7.55 9.70 40.23
CA PHE A 16 7.00 10.29 38.99
C PHE A 16 7.99 10.38 37.82
N LEU A 17 9.30 10.23 38.03
CA LEU A 17 10.28 10.39 36.94
C LEU A 17 10.58 9.11 36.14
N SER A 18 10.24 7.92 36.63
CA SER A 18 10.56 6.65 35.95
C SER A 18 9.47 6.12 35.02
N VAL A 19 8.25 6.67 35.06
CA VAL A 19 7.15 6.25 34.17
C VAL A 19 7.20 7.01 32.84
N VAL A 20 7.68 8.25 32.83
CA VAL A 20 7.69 9.09 31.61
C VAL A 20 8.70 8.58 30.58
N PHE A 21 9.81 7.97 31.01
CA PHE A 21 10.85 7.48 30.09
C PHE A 21 10.52 6.13 29.43
N ALA A 22 9.66 5.30 30.04
CA ALA A 22 9.25 4.02 29.45
C ALA A 22 8.22 4.18 28.32
N CYS A 23 7.42 5.27 28.34
CA CYS A 23 6.46 5.55 27.27
C CYS A 23 7.11 6.12 26.01
N ILE A 24 8.30 6.74 26.10
CA ILE A 24 8.97 7.34 24.92
C ILE A 24 9.68 6.27 24.07
N ALA A 25 10.09 5.14 24.66
CA ALA A 25 10.68 4.03 23.92
C ALA A 25 9.64 3.22 23.11
N ALA A 26 8.35 3.28 23.44
CA ALA A 26 7.30 2.55 22.73
C ALA A 26 6.78 3.27 21.48
N VAL A 27 7.02 4.58 21.32
CA VAL A 27 6.50 5.37 20.18
C VAL A 27 7.45 5.34 18.98
N ILE A 28 8.69 4.90 19.14
CA ILE A 28 9.69 4.92 18.06
C ILE A 28 9.53 3.72 17.09
N VAL A 29 8.75 2.68 17.44
CA VAL A 29 8.51 1.52 16.55
C VAL A 29 7.19 1.65 15.77
N SER A 30 6.39 2.68 16.02
CA SER A 30 5.15 2.94 15.26
C SER A 30 5.39 3.70 13.95
N GLY A 31 6.65 4.00 13.59
CA GLY A 31 7.04 4.52 12.28
C GLY A 31 6.99 3.48 11.16
N CYS A 32 6.18 2.42 11.31
CA CYS A 32 5.79 1.56 10.21
C CYS A 32 4.78 2.34 9.36
N GLY A 33 5.28 3.34 8.62
CA GLY A 33 4.47 4.19 7.76
C GLY A 33 3.65 3.30 6.84
N GLU A 34 2.34 3.27 7.06
CA GLU A 34 1.41 2.64 6.16
C GLU A 34 1.59 3.31 4.81
N LYS A 35 2.27 2.62 3.89
CA LYS A 35 2.36 3.06 2.51
C LYS A 35 0.93 3.16 2.00
N GLU A 36 0.54 4.37 1.61
CA GLU A 36 -0.79 4.67 1.07
C GLU A 36 -1.18 3.60 0.04
N LYS A 37 -2.38 3.04 0.16
CA LYS A 37 -2.86 1.98 -0.75
C LYS A 37 -4.05 2.49 -1.55
N TYR A 38 -4.25 1.91 -2.72
CA TYR A 38 -5.42 2.12 -3.54
C TYR A 38 -5.87 0.78 -4.14
N SER A 39 -7.17 0.65 -4.43
CA SER A 39 -7.74 -0.62 -4.87
C SER A 39 -8.12 -0.56 -6.36
N ILE A 40 -7.66 -1.54 -7.14
CA ILE A 40 -8.07 -1.74 -8.55
C ILE A 40 -8.73 -3.12 -8.65
N ALA A 41 -9.95 -3.20 -9.18
CA ALA A 41 -10.72 -4.44 -9.31
C ALA A 41 -10.75 -5.29 -8.02
N LYS A 42 -10.87 -4.60 -6.86
CA LYS A 42 -10.83 -5.17 -5.50
C LYS A 42 -9.49 -5.81 -5.10
N ILE A 43 -8.38 -5.32 -5.65
CA ILE A 43 -7.03 -5.71 -5.25
C ILE A 43 -6.28 -4.47 -4.78
N ASP A 44 -5.70 -4.56 -3.60
CA ASP A 44 -4.95 -3.46 -3.02
C ASP A 44 -3.53 -3.39 -3.57
N PHE A 45 -3.20 -2.24 -4.13
CA PHE A 45 -1.86 -1.90 -4.58
C PHE A 45 -1.26 -0.85 -3.66
N PRO A 46 0.02 -0.98 -3.29
CA PRO A 46 0.72 0.09 -2.61
C PRO A 46 1.00 1.23 -3.59
N LYS A 47 0.97 2.46 -3.11
CA LYS A 47 1.52 3.60 -3.81
C LYS A 47 3.04 3.55 -3.73
N LEU A 48 3.69 3.23 -4.86
CA LEU A 48 5.15 3.06 -4.95
C LEU A 48 5.91 4.32 -5.38
N GLY A 49 5.23 5.44 -5.56
CA GLY A 49 5.86 6.73 -5.89
C GLY A 49 4.91 7.90 -5.73
N ASP A 50 5.41 9.11 -5.99
CA ASP A 50 4.65 10.35 -5.76
C ASP A 50 3.71 10.73 -6.91
N ALA A 51 3.70 9.93 -7.98
CA ALA A 51 2.81 10.17 -9.10
C ALA A 51 1.34 9.99 -8.68
N GLU A 52 0.52 10.98 -9.03
CA GLU A 52 -0.93 10.91 -8.85
C GLU A 52 -1.51 9.76 -9.68
N VAL A 53 -2.47 9.06 -9.10
CA VAL A 53 -3.15 7.91 -9.71
C VAL A 53 -4.58 8.27 -10.06
N GLU A 54 -4.93 8.08 -11.33
CA GLU A 54 -6.31 8.17 -11.80
C GLU A 54 -6.87 6.76 -11.96
N ILE A 55 -7.91 6.42 -11.18
CA ILE A 55 -8.57 5.12 -11.26
C ILE A 55 -9.74 5.24 -12.23
N GLY A 56 -9.65 4.53 -13.36
CA GLY A 56 -10.71 4.46 -14.35
C GLY A 56 -11.91 3.64 -13.86
N ALA A 57 -13.04 3.79 -14.57
CA ALA A 57 -14.22 2.98 -14.32
C ALA A 57 -13.98 1.50 -14.60
N THR A 58 -14.60 0.62 -13.80
CA THR A 58 -14.64 -0.81 -14.06
C THR A 58 -15.47 -1.09 -15.31
N LYS A 59 -14.89 -1.81 -16.27
CA LYS A 59 -15.55 -2.27 -17.50
C LYS A 59 -15.72 -3.78 -17.45
N ARG A 60 -16.94 -4.26 -17.75
CA ARG A 60 -17.20 -5.69 -17.88
C ARG A 60 -17.02 -6.14 -19.32
N LEU A 61 -16.17 -7.14 -19.53
CA LEU A 61 -15.93 -7.79 -20.81
C LEU A 61 -16.24 -9.28 -20.66
N ARG A 62 -17.45 -9.67 -21.09
CA ARG A 62 -17.96 -11.05 -20.97
C ARG A 62 -17.90 -11.56 -19.52
N ASP A 63 -17.00 -12.49 -19.24
CA ASP A 63 -16.76 -13.17 -17.97
C ASP A 63 -15.70 -12.45 -17.10
N GLN A 64 -15.10 -11.36 -17.59
CA GLN A 64 -14.06 -10.60 -16.92
C GLN A 64 -14.53 -9.18 -16.56
N SER A 65 -14.04 -8.66 -15.45
CA SER A 65 -14.11 -7.27 -15.05
C SER A 65 -12.71 -6.67 -15.12
N GLN A 66 -12.59 -5.54 -15.80
CA GLN A 66 -11.33 -4.85 -16.03
C GLN A 66 -11.37 -3.45 -15.44
N GLN A 67 -10.29 -3.03 -14.82
CA GLN A 67 -10.12 -1.66 -14.34
C GLN A 67 -8.68 -1.22 -14.56
N VAL A 68 -8.51 0.05 -14.89
CA VAL A 68 -7.20 0.64 -15.18
C VAL A 68 -6.90 1.70 -14.15
N ALA A 69 -5.70 1.68 -13.57
CA ALA A 69 -5.12 2.83 -12.88
C ALA A 69 -4.07 3.47 -13.78
N THR A 70 -4.14 4.79 -13.97
CA THR A 70 -3.22 5.55 -14.82
C THR A 70 -2.40 6.51 -13.98
N PHE A 71 -1.08 6.49 -14.17
CA PHE A 71 -0.12 7.43 -13.64
C PHE A 71 0.41 8.25 -14.81
N ALA A 72 -0.25 9.36 -15.16
CA ALA A 72 0.05 10.14 -16.36
C ALA A 72 1.51 10.66 -16.40
N LYS A 73 2.07 10.98 -15.22
CA LYS A 73 3.48 11.39 -15.03
C LYS A 73 4.38 10.25 -14.53
N GLY A 74 3.92 9.00 -14.64
CA GLY A 74 4.66 7.83 -14.22
C GLY A 74 5.93 7.63 -15.03
N SER A 75 7.05 7.36 -14.35
CA SER A 75 8.34 7.09 -14.98
C SER A 75 8.52 5.60 -15.30
N PRO A 76 9.49 5.22 -16.15
CA PRO A 76 9.87 3.82 -16.32
C PRO A 76 10.22 3.14 -14.99
N SER A 77 10.87 3.87 -14.07
CA SER A 77 11.23 3.37 -12.74
C SER A 77 10.01 3.01 -11.90
N LEU A 78 8.90 3.76 -12.02
CA LEU A 78 7.65 3.43 -11.34
C LEU A 78 7.06 2.12 -11.88
N ALA A 79 7.09 1.90 -13.20
CA ALA A 79 6.66 0.63 -13.79
C ALA A 79 7.49 -0.54 -13.26
N LEU A 80 8.82 -0.40 -13.26
CA LEU A 80 9.73 -1.42 -12.73
C LEU A 80 9.53 -1.68 -11.23
N ALA A 81 9.18 -0.66 -10.43
CA ALA A 81 8.86 -0.83 -9.03
C ALA A 81 7.60 -1.71 -8.83
N TYR A 82 6.57 -1.55 -9.67
CA TYR A 82 5.40 -2.43 -9.65
C TYR A 82 5.72 -3.85 -10.13
N VAL A 83 6.58 -4.00 -11.15
CA VAL A 83 7.06 -5.31 -11.61
C VAL A 83 7.76 -6.05 -10.45
N GLU A 84 8.69 -5.38 -9.76
CA GLU A 84 9.40 -5.93 -8.62
C GLU A 84 8.45 -6.27 -7.46
N TRP A 85 7.52 -5.37 -7.14
CA TRP A 85 6.54 -5.60 -6.09
C TRP A 85 5.65 -6.81 -6.40
N LEU A 86 5.12 -6.95 -7.61
CA LEU A 86 4.32 -8.11 -8.00
C LEU A 86 5.13 -9.41 -7.86
N GLY A 87 6.38 -9.42 -8.34
CA GLY A 87 7.28 -10.57 -8.20
C GLY A 87 7.51 -10.96 -6.73
N LYS A 88 7.72 -10.00 -5.83
CA LYS A 88 7.88 -10.25 -4.38
C LYS A 88 6.59 -10.70 -3.69
N ASN A 89 5.43 -10.44 -4.26
CA ASN A 89 4.11 -10.75 -3.65
C ASN A 89 3.43 -11.99 -4.27
N GLY A 90 4.24 -12.88 -4.86
CA GLY A 90 3.80 -14.19 -5.34
C GLY A 90 2.99 -14.15 -6.63
N TRP A 91 3.10 -13.07 -7.41
CA TRP A 91 2.55 -13.04 -8.76
C TRP A 91 3.53 -13.68 -9.74
N LYS A 92 3.01 -14.51 -10.63
CA LYS A 92 3.83 -15.15 -11.67
C LYS A 92 3.85 -14.28 -12.90
N GLN A 93 5.05 -13.90 -13.37
CA GLN A 93 5.19 -13.25 -14.66
C GLN A 93 4.87 -14.24 -15.79
N ALA A 94 3.91 -13.87 -16.63
CA ALA A 94 3.51 -14.65 -17.81
C ALA A 94 4.24 -14.16 -19.07
N SER A 95 4.46 -12.85 -19.21
CA SER A 95 5.23 -12.25 -20.29
C SER A 95 5.83 -10.90 -19.86
N GLY A 96 6.83 -10.44 -20.60
CA GLY A 96 7.45 -9.13 -20.38
C GLY A 96 8.22 -8.68 -21.61
N THR A 97 8.00 -7.43 -22.03
CA THR A 97 8.79 -6.75 -23.05
C THR A 97 9.20 -5.39 -22.54
N GLN A 98 10.42 -4.98 -22.87
CA GLN A 98 10.99 -3.70 -22.49
C GLN A 98 11.78 -3.14 -23.67
N ASP A 99 11.46 -1.91 -24.02
CA ASP A 99 12.17 -1.09 -24.98
C ASP A 99 12.41 0.30 -24.35
N VAL A 100 13.24 1.13 -24.99
CA VAL A 100 13.62 2.46 -24.51
C VAL A 100 12.41 3.38 -24.28
N ASN A 101 11.34 3.20 -25.05
CA ASN A 101 10.16 4.07 -25.01
C ASN A 101 8.90 3.37 -24.47
N ALA A 102 8.94 2.07 -24.21
CA ALA A 102 7.75 1.31 -23.81
C ALA A 102 8.10 0.07 -22.97
N MET A 103 7.20 -0.28 -22.06
CA MET A 103 7.27 -1.53 -21.31
C MET A 103 5.89 -2.17 -21.26
N ASN A 104 5.86 -3.49 -21.29
CA ASN A 104 4.63 -4.27 -21.10
C ASN A 104 4.96 -5.55 -20.34
N TYR A 105 4.47 -5.68 -19.11
CA TYR A 105 4.63 -6.88 -18.30
C TYR A 105 3.27 -7.42 -17.91
N VAL A 106 3.11 -8.74 -18.03
CA VAL A 106 1.87 -9.44 -17.65
C VAL A 106 2.16 -10.38 -16.50
N PHE A 107 1.39 -10.24 -15.43
CA PHE A 107 1.45 -11.05 -14.23
C PHE A 107 0.11 -11.75 -13.98
N ILE A 108 0.16 -12.97 -13.45
CA ILE A 108 -1.03 -13.79 -13.19
C ILE A 108 -0.97 -14.35 -11.77
N LYS A 109 -2.11 -14.30 -11.07
CA LYS A 109 -2.34 -14.92 -9.76
C LYS A 109 -3.82 -15.24 -9.57
N ASP A 110 -4.16 -16.46 -9.20
CA ASP A 110 -5.54 -16.88 -8.85
C ASP A 110 -6.61 -16.44 -9.87
N ARG A 111 -6.33 -16.63 -11.17
CA ARG A 111 -7.15 -16.19 -12.33
C ARG A 111 -7.26 -14.67 -12.55
N THR A 112 -6.59 -13.87 -11.74
CA THR A 112 -6.40 -12.44 -11.98
C THR A 112 -5.18 -12.21 -12.85
N GLN A 113 -5.29 -11.31 -13.80
CA GLN A 113 -4.18 -10.78 -14.59
C GLN A 113 -3.93 -9.31 -14.23
N VAL A 114 -2.67 -8.94 -14.06
CA VAL A 114 -2.21 -7.56 -13.95
C VAL A 114 -1.26 -7.28 -15.11
N THR A 115 -1.59 -6.30 -15.94
CA THR A 115 -0.72 -5.81 -17.01
C THR A 115 -0.18 -4.44 -16.63
N ILE A 116 1.15 -4.34 -16.54
CA ILE A 116 1.87 -3.08 -16.33
C ILE A 116 2.32 -2.58 -17.68
N MET A 117 1.87 -1.38 -18.06
CA MET A 117 2.26 -0.73 -19.30
C MET A 117 2.98 0.57 -18.98
N PHE A 118 4.10 0.83 -19.67
CA PHE A 118 4.71 2.15 -19.73
C PHE A 118 4.79 2.56 -21.20
N ALA A 119 4.52 3.83 -21.48
CA ALA A 119 4.84 4.43 -22.77
C ALA A 119 5.29 5.88 -22.57
N ALA A 120 6.37 6.26 -23.24
CA ALA A 120 6.87 7.63 -23.24
C ALA A 120 5.74 8.60 -23.68
N GLY A 121 5.51 9.65 -22.89
CA GLY A 121 4.43 10.62 -23.11
C GLY A 121 3.03 10.19 -22.63
N ARG A 122 2.84 8.94 -22.18
CA ARG A 122 1.57 8.47 -21.59
C ARG A 122 1.68 8.04 -20.12
N GLY A 123 2.90 7.81 -19.64
CA GLY A 123 3.16 7.41 -18.27
C GLY A 123 2.97 5.91 -18.04
N VAL A 124 2.52 5.52 -16.85
CA VAL A 124 2.35 4.12 -16.44
C VAL A 124 0.86 3.79 -16.31
N GLN A 125 0.46 2.61 -16.76
CA GLN A 125 -0.88 2.07 -16.58
C GLN A 125 -0.83 0.68 -15.95
N LEU A 126 -1.71 0.46 -14.98
CA LEU A 126 -1.95 -0.85 -14.39
C LEU A 126 -3.35 -1.29 -14.81
N LEU A 127 -3.42 -2.22 -15.76
CA LEU A 127 -4.67 -2.86 -16.15
C LEU A 127 -4.82 -4.13 -15.32
N VAL A 128 -5.89 -4.21 -14.53
CA VAL A 128 -6.24 -5.39 -13.75
C VAL A 128 -7.47 -6.03 -14.38
N SER A 129 -7.37 -7.32 -14.72
CA SER A 129 -8.46 -8.13 -15.24
C SER A 129 -8.72 -9.29 -14.29
N ARG A 130 -9.97 -9.44 -13.84
CA ARG A 130 -10.38 -10.45 -12.87
C ARG A 130 -11.72 -11.06 -13.29
N PRO A 131 -12.04 -12.32 -12.96
CA PRO A 131 -13.37 -12.87 -13.22
C PRO A 131 -14.47 -11.98 -12.63
N ALA A 132 -15.47 -11.64 -13.45
CA ALA A 132 -16.51 -10.67 -13.09
C ALA A 132 -17.30 -11.11 -11.86
N ALA A 133 -17.49 -12.42 -11.66
CA ALA A 133 -18.14 -12.97 -10.47
C ALA A 133 -17.42 -12.59 -9.16
N GLU A 134 -16.10 -12.43 -9.17
CA GLU A 134 -15.31 -12.06 -7.99
C GLU A 134 -15.35 -10.55 -7.71
N VAL A 135 -15.64 -9.74 -8.74
CA VAL A 135 -15.80 -8.29 -8.61
C VAL A 135 -17.23 -7.93 -8.24
N ASP A 136 -18.22 -8.59 -8.83
CA ASP A 136 -19.65 -8.25 -8.67
C ASP A 136 -20.34 -9.04 -7.55
N GLY A 137 -19.77 -10.18 -7.12
CA GLY A 137 -20.34 -11.14 -6.17
C GLY A 137 -20.31 -10.75 -4.69
N GLN A 138 -20.28 -9.46 -4.36
CA GLN A 138 -20.63 -8.97 -3.03
C GLN A 138 -21.69 -7.88 -3.19
N LYS A 139 -22.94 -8.31 -3.22
CA LYS A 139 -24.11 -7.50 -2.88
C LYS A 139 -24.86 -8.21 -1.77
#